data_AF-A0A535MN17-F1
#
_entry.id   AF-A0A535MN17-F1
#
_cell.length_a   1.000
_cell.length_b   1.000
_cell.length_c   1.000
_cell.angle_alpha   90.00
_cell.angle_beta   90.00
_cell.angle_gamma   90.00
#
_symmetry.space_group_name_H-M   'P 1'
#
loop_
_entity.id
_entity.type
_entity.pdbx_description
1 polymer ?
#
loop_
_entity_poly.entity_id
_entity_poly.type
_entity_poly.pdbx_seq_one_letter_code
_entity_poly.pdbx_strand_id
1 'polypeptide(L)'
;MAVMALFAILLVPLGTLLGPVVALFLIGSMVTVLAARRLPKLTAFFQAFRSNDFFWTFATRALVTLGIFSILPFMELYFRDVVRSKSAGAASSLWLLAVIAGAVIPSIVGGILSDRTGRRKLFVYLSSGLQAAVVSVLLFGLIRSLTVLYVLGILYGIGYGAYYAVDWALACDVLPDRERAAGRDMALWHVAFTLPQVLAPAILAGFLHYLNEPGHQLIGVASGNDLGFRFIFGSAALWFILGTVMVSRIRGVR
;
A
#
# COMPACT_ATOMS: atom_id res chain seq x y z
N MET A 1 -36.77 6.85 -3.48
CA MET A 1 -36.83 8.13 -2.73
C MET A 1 -36.50 7.95 -1.25
N ALA A 2 -37.16 7.04 -0.52
CA ALA A 2 -36.89 6.80 0.91
C ALA A 2 -35.45 6.34 1.24
N VAL A 3 -34.85 5.47 0.41
CA VAL A 3 -33.47 4.98 0.62
C VAL A 3 -32.43 6.08 0.39
N MET A 4 -32.66 6.98 -0.57
CA MET A 4 -31.80 8.14 -0.83
C MET A 4 -31.89 9.17 0.29
N ALA A 5 -33.09 9.38 0.84
CA ALA A 5 -33.29 10.23 2.01
C ALA A 5 -32.63 9.63 3.27
N LEU A 6 -32.71 8.32 3.47
CA LEU A 6 -32.05 7.61 4.56
C LEU A 6 -30.51 7.74 4.47
N PHE A 7 -29.94 7.55 3.28
CA PHE A 7 -28.51 7.75 3.04
C PHE A 7 -28.07 9.20 3.26
N ALA A 8 -28.84 10.18 2.80
CA ALA A 8 -28.58 11.59 3.04
C ALA A 8 -28.65 11.95 4.54
N ILE A 9 -29.63 11.42 5.26
CA ILE A 9 -29.80 11.61 6.71
C ILE A 9 -28.73 10.88 7.52
N LEU A 10 -28.10 9.82 7.00
CA LEU A 10 -26.94 9.16 7.63
C LEU A 10 -25.61 9.83 7.30
N LEU A 11 -25.47 10.42 6.11
CA LEU A 11 -24.26 11.11 5.67
C LEU A 11 -24.09 12.50 6.30
N VAL A 12 -25.19 13.24 6.51
CA VAL A 12 -25.19 14.55 7.20
C VAL A 12 -24.62 14.49 8.62
N PRO A 13 -25.05 13.57 9.52
CA PRO A 13 -24.46 13.40 10.83
C PRO A 13 -23.05 12.82 10.76
N LEU A 14 -22.71 11.99 9.75
CA LEU A 14 -21.36 11.47 9.61
C LEU A 14 -20.35 12.58 9.30
N GLY A 15 -20.72 13.56 8.46
CA GLY A 15 -19.90 14.73 8.14
C GLY A 15 -19.69 15.65 9.34
N THR A 16 -20.71 15.86 10.17
CA THR A 16 -20.59 16.69 11.38
C THR A 16 -19.90 15.96 12.54
N LEU A 17 -20.01 14.64 12.62
CA LEU A 17 -19.33 13.80 13.62
C LEU A 17 -17.88 13.48 13.25
N LEU A 18 -17.51 13.59 11.98
CA LEU A 18 -16.14 13.35 11.50
C LEU A 18 -15.11 14.23 12.23
N GLY A 19 -15.38 15.54 12.35
CA GLY A 19 -14.51 16.48 13.07
C GLY A 19 -14.30 16.11 14.54
N PRO A 20 -15.36 15.96 15.35
CA PRO A 20 -15.29 15.52 16.74
C PRO A 20 -14.61 14.17 16.93
N VAL A 21 -14.91 13.19 16.06
CA VAL A 21 -14.30 11.84 16.12
C VAL A 21 -12.81 11.92 15.84
N VAL A 22 -12.39 12.64 14.78
CA VAL A 22 -10.97 12.86 14.48
C VAL A 22 -10.28 13.61 15.62
N ALA A 23 -10.91 14.64 16.18
CA ALA A 23 -10.38 15.38 17.33
C ALA A 23 -10.20 14.45 18.55
N LEU A 24 -11.17 13.59 18.85
CA LEU A 24 -11.07 12.60 19.93
C LEU A 24 -9.91 11.62 19.70
N PHE A 25 -9.75 11.12 18.48
CA PHE A 25 -8.62 10.25 18.12
C PHE A 25 -7.28 10.96 18.25
N LEU A 26 -7.18 12.21 17.80
CA LEU A 26 -5.96 13.02 17.91
C LEU A 26 -5.63 13.35 19.37
N ILE A 27 -6.63 13.73 20.17
CA ILE A 27 -6.48 13.99 21.60
C ILE A 27 -6.06 12.72 22.32
N GLY A 28 -6.74 11.60 22.09
CA GLY A 28 -6.38 10.30 22.67
C GLY A 28 -4.97 9.86 22.29
N SER A 29 -4.59 10.03 21.02
CA SER A 29 -3.23 9.76 20.53
C SER A 29 -2.21 10.68 21.19
N MET A 30 -2.50 11.98 21.31
CA MET A 30 -1.62 12.97 21.92
C MET A 30 -1.44 12.72 23.42
N VAL A 31 -2.52 12.43 24.15
CA VAL A 31 -2.47 12.03 25.57
C VAL A 31 -1.62 10.77 25.73
N THR A 32 -1.81 9.78 24.86
CA THR A 32 -1.01 8.55 24.86
C THR A 32 0.48 8.85 24.62
N VAL A 33 0.82 9.69 23.65
CA VAL A 33 2.21 10.08 23.35
C VAL A 33 2.81 10.85 24.52
N LEU A 34 2.08 11.82 25.10
CA LEU A 34 2.56 12.63 26.22
C LEU A 34 2.75 11.78 27.49
N ALA A 35 1.86 10.84 27.75
CA ALA A 35 2.00 9.87 28.84
C ALA A 35 3.18 8.92 28.59
N ALA A 36 3.35 8.45 27.35
CA ALA A 36 4.44 7.54 26.97
C ALA A 36 5.82 8.22 26.96
N ARG A 37 5.91 9.54 26.74
CA ARG A 37 7.17 10.32 26.78
C ARG A 37 7.91 10.24 28.10
N ARG A 38 7.20 9.97 29.20
CA ARG A 38 7.80 9.83 30.54
C ARG A 38 8.34 8.43 30.81
N LEU A 39 8.08 7.46 29.93
CA LEU A 39 8.59 6.11 30.09
C LEU A 39 9.99 6.02 29.45
N PRO A 40 11.03 5.57 30.18
CA PRO A 40 12.35 5.26 29.60
C PRO A 40 12.31 4.15 28.53
N LYS A 41 11.11 3.63 28.22
CA LYS A 41 10.84 2.57 27.24
C LYS A 41 10.70 3.06 25.79
N LEU A 42 10.69 4.38 25.51
CA LEU A 42 10.62 4.87 24.12
C LEU A 42 11.87 4.50 23.31
N THR A 43 13.06 4.62 23.90
CA THR A 43 14.31 4.16 23.27
C THR A 43 14.32 2.64 23.10
N ALA A 44 13.70 1.90 24.03
CA ALA A 44 13.52 0.46 23.91
C ALA A 44 12.55 0.09 22.77
N PHE A 45 11.52 0.89 22.49
CA PHE A 45 10.59 0.65 21.38
C PHE A 45 11.29 0.64 20.02
N PHE A 46 12.21 1.60 19.80
CA PHE A 46 12.98 1.69 18.56
C PHE A 46 14.26 0.85 18.55
N GLN A 47 14.50 0.04 19.59
CA GLN A 47 15.72 -0.76 19.72
C GLN A 47 15.88 -1.78 18.58
N ALA A 48 14.77 -2.28 18.04
CA ALA A 48 14.79 -3.25 16.95
C ALA A 48 15.46 -2.71 15.67
N PHE A 49 15.41 -1.38 15.43
CA PHE A 49 16.11 -0.75 14.30
C PHE A 49 17.63 -0.80 14.38
N ARG A 50 18.21 -1.15 15.54
CA ARG A 50 19.65 -1.44 15.62
C ARG A 50 20.03 -2.73 14.88
N SER A 51 19.08 -3.65 14.71
CA SER A 51 19.29 -4.82 13.85
C SER A 51 19.15 -4.41 12.39
N ASN A 52 20.23 -4.63 11.64
CA ASN A 52 20.28 -4.32 10.21
C ASN A 52 19.19 -5.08 9.44
N ASP A 53 18.97 -6.36 9.73
CA ASP A 53 18.00 -7.19 9.02
C ASP A 53 16.55 -6.79 9.33
N PHE A 54 16.26 -6.41 10.58
CA PHE A 54 14.97 -5.87 10.97
C PHE A 54 14.70 -4.54 10.24
N PHE A 55 15.69 -3.64 10.21
CA PHE A 55 15.56 -2.36 9.51
C PHE A 55 15.27 -2.54 8.00
N TRP A 56 16.02 -3.40 7.31
CA TRP A 56 15.80 -3.62 5.88
C TRP A 56 14.47 -4.32 5.58
N THR A 57 14.03 -5.22 6.45
CA THR A 57 12.72 -5.87 6.33
C THR A 57 11.58 -4.87 6.56
N PHE A 58 11.71 -4.01 7.57
CA PHE A 58 10.79 -2.89 7.82
C PHE A 58 10.73 -1.94 6.61
N ALA A 59 11.89 -1.49 6.10
CA ALA A 59 11.98 -0.54 5.01
C ALA A 59 11.40 -1.12 3.71
N THR A 60 11.70 -2.38 3.41
CA THR A 60 11.12 -3.11 2.29
C THR A 60 9.59 -3.12 2.37
N ARG A 61 9.03 -3.53 3.52
CA ARG A 61 7.57 -3.57 3.71
C ARG A 61 6.95 -2.19 3.59
N ALA A 62 7.59 -1.15 4.12
CA ALA A 62 7.13 0.21 3.98
C ALA A 62 7.05 0.65 2.52
N LEU A 63 8.10 0.39 1.74
CA LEU A 63 8.15 0.74 0.31
C LEU A 63 7.14 -0.07 -0.52
N VAL A 64 7.05 -1.38 -0.32
CA VAL A 64 6.07 -2.21 -1.05
C VAL A 64 4.63 -1.78 -0.69
N THR A 65 4.37 -1.47 0.58
CA THR A 65 3.06 -0.98 1.01
C THR A 65 2.76 0.40 0.42
N LEU A 66 3.75 1.31 0.34
CA LEU A 66 3.61 2.58 -0.37
C LEU A 66 3.24 2.33 -1.85
N GLY A 67 3.88 1.39 -2.52
CA GLY A 67 3.55 1.00 -3.90
C GLY A 67 2.10 0.55 -4.04
N ILE A 68 1.64 -0.34 -3.15
CA ILE A 68 0.27 -0.86 -3.14
C ILE A 68 -0.76 0.25 -2.93
N PHE A 69 -0.56 1.08 -1.90
CA PHE A 69 -1.49 2.15 -1.56
C PHE A 69 -1.35 3.42 -2.42
N SER A 70 -0.35 3.46 -3.29
CA SER A 70 -0.32 4.41 -4.40
C SER A 70 -1.32 4.04 -5.50
N ILE A 71 -1.85 2.80 -5.55
CA ILE A 71 -2.73 2.37 -6.65
C ILE A 71 -4.16 2.15 -6.17
N LEU A 72 -4.33 1.29 -5.15
CA LEU A 72 -5.65 0.81 -4.73
C LEU A 72 -6.68 1.94 -4.50
N PRO A 73 -6.35 3.03 -3.79
CA PRO A 73 -7.31 4.10 -3.51
C PRO A 73 -7.69 4.91 -4.75
N PHE A 74 -6.84 4.95 -5.77
CA PHE A 74 -6.99 5.80 -6.94
C PHE A 74 -7.62 5.09 -8.15
N MET A 75 -7.81 3.76 -8.08
CA MET A 75 -8.42 2.99 -9.17
C MET A 75 -9.83 3.46 -9.52
N GLU A 76 -10.65 3.85 -8.54
CA GLU A 76 -11.99 4.38 -8.85
C GLU A 76 -11.91 5.67 -9.66
N LEU A 77 -11.02 6.59 -9.27
CA LEU A 77 -10.78 7.82 -10.02
C LEU A 77 -10.25 7.51 -11.42
N TYR A 78 -9.39 6.49 -11.56
CA TYR A 78 -8.90 6.05 -12.87
C TYR A 78 -10.03 5.52 -13.76
N PHE A 79 -10.93 4.68 -13.21
CA PHE A 79 -12.10 4.20 -13.94
C PHE A 79 -13.08 5.33 -14.31
N ARG A 80 -13.16 6.38 -13.50
CA ARG A 80 -14.01 7.55 -13.74
C ARG A 80 -13.42 8.47 -14.80
N ASP A 81 -12.17 8.87 -14.64
CA ASP A 81 -11.57 9.99 -15.36
C ASP A 81 -10.88 9.53 -16.66
N VAL A 82 -10.19 8.39 -16.62
CA VAL A 82 -9.44 7.84 -17.79
C VAL A 82 -10.30 6.88 -18.61
N VAL A 83 -10.89 5.89 -17.94
CA VAL A 83 -11.71 4.86 -18.60
C VAL A 83 -13.10 5.40 -18.98
N ARG A 84 -13.58 6.44 -18.27
CA ARG A 84 -14.91 7.03 -18.45
C ARG A 84 -16.04 6.01 -18.28
N SER A 85 -15.86 5.09 -17.33
CA SER A 85 -16.89 4.12 -16.97
C SER A 85 -18.07 4.82 -16.31
N LYS A 86 -19.29 4.50 -16.75
CA LYS A 86 -20.54 5.02 -16.15
C LYS A 86 -20.72 4.59 -14.69
N SER A 87 -20.10 3.47 -14.31
CA SER A 87 -20.18 2.87 -12.97
C SER A 87 -18.78 2.66 -12.40
N ALA A 88 -18.00 3.74 -12.30
CA ALA A 88 -16.60 3.71 -11.86
C ALA A 88 -16.37 2.97 -10.53
N GLY A 89 -17.21 3.21 -9.51
CA GLY A 89 -17.11 2.51 -8.21
C GLY A 89 -17.33 1.00 -8.31
N ALA A 90 -18.28 0.55 -9.14
CA ALA A 90 -18.49 -0.87 -9.39
C ALA A 90 -17.33 -1.48 -10.20
N ALA A 91 -16.83 -0.78 -11.21
CA ALA A 91 -15.68 -1.22 -11.98
C ALA A 91 -14.41 -1.36 -11.13
N SER A 92 -14.15 -0.39 -10.24
CA SER A 92 -13.05 -0.43 -9.27
C SER A 92 -13.20 -1.61 -8.31
N SER A 93 -14.42 -1.84 -7.81
CA SER A 93 -14.71 -2.95 -6.91
C SER A 93 -14.52 -4.31 -7.59
N LEU A 94 -14.92 -4.46 -8.86
CA LEU A 94 -14.66 -5.66 -9.66
C LEU A 94 -13.17 -5.85 -9.96
N TRP A 95 -12.44 -4.76 -10.16
CA TRP A 95 -10.99 -4.82 -10.31
C TRP A 95 -10.32 -5.30 -9.01
N LEU A 96 -10.74 -4.80 -7.86
CA LEU A 96 -10.25 -5.29 -6.56
C LEU A 96 -10.62 -6.76 -6.33
N LEU A 97 -11.83 -7.18 -6.74
CA LEU A 97 -12.23 -8.58 -6.70
C LEU A 97 -11.31 -9.44 -7.59
N ALA A 98 -10.93 -8.95 -8.77
CA ALA A 98 -9.99 -9.61 -9.65
C ALA A 98 -8.59 -9.72 -9.02
N VAL A 99 -8.12 -8.67 -8.32
CA VAL A 99 -6.88 -8.70 -7.51
C VAL A 99 -6.96 -9.77 -6.43
N ILE A 100 -8.04 -9.81 -5.66
CA ILE A 100 -8.22 -10.82 -4.60
C ILE A 100 -8.25 -12.22 -5.21
N ALA A 101 -9.00 -12.43 -6.30
CA ALA A 101 -9.07 -13.72 -7.00
C ALA A 101 -7.67 -14.18 -7.48
N GLY A 102 -6.87 -13.27 -8.04
CA GLY A 102 -5.48 -13.56 -8.43
C GLY A 102 -4.56 -13.85 -7.24
N ALA A 103 -4.84 -13.30 -6.06
CA ALA A 103 -4.02 -13.45 -4.87
C ALA A 103 -4.22 -14.78 -4.12
N VAL A 104 -5.39 -15.41 -4.22
CA VAL A 104 -5.73 -16.61 -3.44
C VAL A 104 -4.70 -17.73 -3.62
N ILE A 105 -4.49 -18.20 -4.85
CA ILE A 105 -3.61 -19.34 -5.11
C ILE A 105 -2.15 -19.01 -4.75
N PRO A 106 -1.58 -17.87 -5.18
CA PRO A 106 -0.19 -17.53 -4.86
C PRO A 106 0.04 -17.26 -3.38
N SER A 107 -0.97 -16.83 -2.63
CA SER A 107 -0.85 -16.67 -1.17
C SER A 107 -0.62 -18.02 -0.45
N ILE A 108 -1.31 -19.06 -0.90
CA ILE A 108 -1.21 -20.40 -0.31
C ILE A 108 0.06 -21.10 -0.82
N VAL A 109 0.22 -21.15 -2.15
CA VAL A 109 1.34 -21.86 -2.80
C VAL A 109 2.66 -21.16 -2.48
N GLY A 110 2.68 -19.82 -2.50
CA GLY A 110 3.85 -19.03 -2.17
C GLY A 110 4.30 -19.25 -0.73
N GLY A 111 3.37 -19.32 0.22
CA GLY A 111 3.68 -19.65 1.61
C GLY A 111 4.32 -21.04 1.75
N ILE A 112 3.65 -22.07 1.21
CA ILE A 112 4.14 -23.46 1.28
C ILE A 112 5.52 -23.59 0.61
N LEU A 113 5.67 -23.02 -0.59
CA LEU A 113 6.92 -23.14 -1.35
C LEU A 113 8.05 -22.33 -0.70
N SER A 114 7.74 -21.16 -0.14
CA SER A 114 8.70 -20.35 0.60
C SER A 114 9.18 -21.07 1.86
N ASP A 115 8.27 -21.66 2.63
CA ASP A 115 8.63 -22.38 3.85
C ASP A 115 9.44 -23.64 3.54
N ARG A 116 9.10 -24.37 2.47
CA ARG A 116 9.88 -25.54 2.03
C ARG A 116 11.26 -25.21 1.49
N THR A 117 11.38 -24.11 0.73
CA THR A 117 12.66 -23.73 0.11
C THR A 117 13.53 -22.88 1.03
N GLY A 118 12.96 -22.25 2.05
CA GLY A 118 13.62 -21.28 2.92
C GLY A 118 14.04 -19.98 2.22
N ARG A 119 13.58 -19.76 0.97
CA ARG A 119 14.00 -18.64 0.10
C ARG A 119 13.00 -17.48 0.13
N ARG A 120 12.69 -16.97 1.32
CA ARG A 120 11.66 -15.93 1.51
C ARG A 120 11.91 -14.68 0.67
N LYS A 121 13.17 -14.27 0.52
CA LYS A 121 13.52 -13.06 -0.25
C LYS A 121 13.13 -13.19 -1.71
N LEU A 122 13.33 -14.37 -2.30
CA LEU A 122 13.01 -14.60 -3.71
C LEU A 122 11.53 -14.35 -4.00
N PHE A 123 10.64 -14.74 -3.09
CA PHE A 123 9.20 -14.47 -3.23
C PHE A 123 8.89 -12.99 -3.16
N VAL A 124 9.56 -12.23 -2.28
CA VAL A 124 9.42 -10.77 -2.22
C VAL A 124 9.92 -10.12 -3.52
N TYR A 125 11.03 -10.60 -4.07
CA TYR A 125 11.57 -10.16 -5.36
C TYR A 125 10.59 -10.35 -6.51
N LEU A 126 10.11 -11.57 -6.67
CA LEU A 126 9.24 -11.94 -7.78
C LEU A 126 7.88 -11.25 -7.69
N SER A 127 7.30 -11.18 -6.48
CA SER A 127 6.03 -10.50 -6.24
C SER A 127 6.09 -8.99 -6.49
N SER A 128 7.15 -8.34 -6.02
CA SER A 128 7.32 -6.89 -6.19
C SER A 128 7.66 -6.55 -7.64
N GLY A 129 8.47 -7.37 -8.31
CA GLY A 129 8.75 -7.25 -9.73
C GLY A 129 7.50 -7.42 -10.61
N LEU A 130 6.64 -8.40 -10.30
CA LEU A 130 5.39 -8.61 -11.03
C LEU A 130 4.42 -7.43 -10.86
N GLN A 131 4.27 -6.92 -9.63
CA GLN A 131 3.45 -5.73 -9.39
C GLN A 131 4.02 -4.50 -10.12
N ALA A 132 5.33 -4.27 -10.08
CA ALA A 132 5.98 -3.19 -10.83
C ALA A 132 5.74 -3.30 -12.35
N ALA A 133 5.77 -4.52 -12.90
CA ALA A 133 5.52 -4.76 -14.32
C ALA A 133 4.07 -4.40 -14.70
N VAL A 134 3.08 -4.85 -13.92
CA VAL A 134 1.67 -4.52 -14.16
C VAL A 134 1.44 -3.01 -14.10
N VAL A 135 2.03 -2.35 -13.11
CA VAL A 135 1.92 -0.90 -12.93
C VAL A 135 2.59 -0.13 -14.06
N SER A 136 3.71 -0.63 -14.57
CA SER A 136 4.38 -0.04 -15.73
C SER A 136 3.49 -0.11 -16.98
N VAL A 137 2.75 -1.22 -17.16
CA VAL A 137 1.75 -1.34 -18.23
C VAL A 137 0.64 -0.30 -18.08
N LEU A 138 0.13 -0.07 -16.85
CA LEU A 138 -0.88 0.96 -16.59
C LEU A 138 -0.35 2.38 -16.83
N LEU A 139 0.90 2.63 -16.42
CA LEU A 139 1.61 3.90 -16.59
C LEU A 139 1.73 4.30 -18.07
N PHE A 140 2.26 3.40 -18.90
CA PHE A 140 2.55 3.70 -20.31
C PHE A 140 1.34 3.49 -21.23
N GLY A 141 0.48 2.51 -20.91
CA GLY A 141 -0.62 2.11 -21.77
C GLY A 141 -1.89 2.95 -21.63
N LEU A 142 -2.13 3.59 -20.46
CA LEU A 142 -3.40 4.28 -20.12
C LEU A 142 -4.64 3.52 -20.64
N ILE A 143 -4.70 2.24 -20.29
CA ILE A 143 -5.65 1.27 -20.85
C ILE A 143 -7.08 1.64 -20.47
N ARG A 144 -7.95 1.75 -21.47
CA ARG A 144 -9.40 2.02 -21.29
C ARG A 144 -10.28 0.78 -21.39
N SER A 145 -9.72 -0.37 -21.74
CA SER A 145 -10.48 -1.63 -21.85
C SER A 145 -10.69 -2.26 -20.47
N LEU A 146 -11.95 -2.41 -20.05
CA LEU A 146 -12.32 -3.03 -18.77
C LEU A 146 -11.78 -4.45 -18.64
N THR A 147 -11.92 -5.26 -19.69
CA THR A 147 -11.44 -6.65 -19.71
C THR A 147 -9.94 -6.72 -19.46
N VAL A 148 -9.17 -5.85 -20.13
CA VAL A 148 -7.71 -5.81 -19.95
C VAL A 148 -7.36 -5.34 -18.54
N LEU A 149 -8.06 -4.34 -18.01
CA LEU A 149 -7.85 -3.88 -16.63
C LEU A 149 -8.13 -4.99 -15.61
N TYR A 150 -9.17 -5.80 -15.78
CA TYR A 150 -9.46 -6.92 -14.89
C TYR A 150 -8.41 -8.03 -14.99
N VAL A 151 -7.91 -8.34 -16.19
CA VAL A 151 -6.77 -9.26 -16.36
C VAL A 151 -5.53 -8.72 -15.64
N LEU A 152 -5.23 -7.43 -15.80
CA LEU A 152 -4.14 -6.79 -15.05
C LEU A 152 -4.39 -6.81 -13.54
N GLY A 153 -5.64 -6.70 -13.10
CA GLY A 153 -6.03 -6.89 -11.71
C GLY A 153 -5.66 -8.29 -11.19
N ILE A 154 -5.99 -9.35 -11.93
CA ILE A 154 -5.59 -10.72 -11.59
C ILE A 154 -4.06 -10.85 -11.50
N LEU A 155 -3.33 -10.33 -12.50
CA LEU A 155 -1.86 -10.39 -12.52
C LEU A 155 -1.23 -9.62 -11.35
N TYR A 156 -1.78 -8.44 -11.04
CA TYR A 156 -1.38 -7.67 -9.86
C TYR A 156 -1.66 -8.46 -8.57
N GLY A 157 -2.83 -9.10 -8.51
CA GLY A 157 -3.25 -10.00 -7.45
C GLY A 157 -2.27 -11.14 -7.20
N ILE A 158 -1.71 -11.75 -8.25
CA ILE A 158 -0.73 -12.82 -8.11
C ILE A 158 0.51 -12.33 -7.34
N GLY A 159 1.03 -11.15 -7.70
CA GLY A 159 2.13 -10.54 -6.99
C GLY A 159 1.74 -10.17 -5.56
N TYR A 160 0.59 -9.52 -5.37
CA TYR A 160 0.06 -9.15 -4.07
C TYR A 160 -0.03 -10.36 -3.12
N GLY A 161 -0.68 -11.44 -3.55
CA GLY A 161 -0.84 -12.66 -2.74
C GLY A 161 0.50 -13.33 -2.40
N ALA A 162 1.40 -13.46 -3.37
CA ALA A 162 2.72 -14.04 -3.14
C ALA A 162 3.57 -13.21 -2.17
N TYR A 163 3.45 -11.88 -2.19
CA TYR A 163 4.12 -11.00 -1.24
C TYR A 163 3.62 -11.24 0.19
N TYR A 164 2.30 -11.15 0.41
CA TYR A 164 1.70 -11.26 1.73
C TYR A 164 1.93 -12.63 2.38
N ALA A 165 2.05 -13.69 1.58
CA ALA A 165 2.34 -15.03 2.05
C ALA A 165 3.64 -15.12 2.85
N VAL A 166 4.70 -14.44 2.37
CA VAL A 166 6.05 -14.59 2.93
C VAL A 166 6.44 -13.46 3.86
N ASP A 167 5.76 -12.33 3.77
CA ASP A 167 6.15 -11.08 4.42
C ASP A 167 6.05 -11.16 5.96
N TRP A 168 4.97 -11.73 6.50
CA TRP A 168 4.85 -12.00 7.94
C TRP A 168 5.92 -12.96 8.45
N ALA A 169 6.21 -13.99 7.68
CA ALA A 169 7.18 -15.01 8.07
C ALA A 169 8.62 -14.49 7.98
N LEU A 170 8.93 -13.64 7.00
CA LEU A 170 10.20 -12.92 6.90
C LEU A 170 10.41 -12.01 8.11
N ALA A 171 9.37 -11.32 8.57
CA ALA A 171 9.44 -10.46 9.75
C ALA A 171 9.75 -11.25 11.03
N CYS A 172 9.05 -12.36 11.25
CA CYS A 172 9.33 -13.28 12.35
C CYS A 172 10.77 -13.80 12.30
N ASP A 173 11.31 -14.01 11.10
CA ASP A 173 12.66 -14.54 10.93
C ASP A 173 13.76 -13.56 11.37
N VAL A 174 13.55 -12.26 11.16
CA VAL A 174 14.55 -11.21 11.44
C VAL A 174 14.39 -10.51 12.79
N LEU A 175 13.47 -11.00 13.65
CA LEU A 175 13.26 -10.44 14.97
C LEU A 175 14.54 -10.48 15.83
N PRO A 176 14.99 -9.35 16.39
CA PRO A 176 16.23 -9.29 17.17
C PRO A 176 16.19 -10.09 18.48
N ASP A 177 15.05 -10.07 19.19
CA ASP A 177 14.85 -10.78 20.44
C ASP A 177 13.44 -11.40 20.47
N ARG A 178 13.37 -12.67 20.05
CA ARG A 178 12.12 -13.42 19.95
C ARG A 178 11.50 -13.77 21.30
N GLU A 179 12.29 -13.84 22.37
CA GLU A 179 11.83 -14.31 23.68
C GLU A 179 11.25 -13.18 24.51
N ARG A 180 11.88 -11.99 24.49
CA ARG A 180 11.54 -10.91 25.41
C ARG A 180 10.83 -9.74 24.75
N ALA A 181 11.01 -9.56 23.44
CA ALA A 181 10.55 -8.36 22.74
C ALA A 181 9.77 -8.61 21.44
N ALA A 182 9.46 -9.87 21.10
CA ALA A 182 8.74 -10.20 19.85
C ALA A 182 7.45 -9.38 19.65
N GLY A 183 6.62 -9.24 20.68
CA GLY A 183 5.37 -8.45 20.57
C GLY A 183 5.61 -6.97 20.28
N ARG A 184 6.62 -6.36 20.93
CA ARG A 184 7.01 -4.96 20.72
C ARG A 184 7.58 -4.75 19.32
N ASP A 185 8.48 -5.64 18.91
CA ASP A 185 9.19 -5.53 17.64
C ASP A 185 8.26 -5.83 16.45
N MET A 186 7.32 -6.78 16.60
CA MET A 186 6.23 -7.01 15.64
C MET A 186 5.25 -5.84 15.57
N ALA A 187 4.94 -5.20 16.71
CA ALA A 187 4.13 -3.98 16.71
C ALA A 187 4.83 -2.84 15.94
N LEU A 188 6.13 -2.64 16.16
CA LEU A 188 6.92 -1.69 15.38
C LEU A 188 6.94 -2.07 13.90
N TRP A 189 7.16 -3.34 13.55
CA TRP A 189 7.12 -3.80 12.16
C TRP A 189 5.76 -3.57 11.50
N HIS A 190 4.65 -3.70 12.22
CA HIS A 190 3.32 -3.43 11.69
C HIS A 190 3.11 -1.96 11.31
N VAL A 191 3.86 -1.02 11.92
CA VAL A 191 3.86 0.39 11.52
C VAL A 191 4.31 0.57 10.05
N ALA A 192 5.20 -0.29 9.54
CA ALA A 192 5.58 -0.29 8.13
C ALA A 192 4.43 -0.61 7.18
N PHE A 193 3.30 -1.12 7.67
CA PHE A 193 2.11 -1.36 6.87
C PHE A 193 1.07 -0.25 7.05
N THR A 194 0.79 0.12 8.29
CA THR A 194 -0.28 1.09 8.58
C THR A 194 0.09 2.52 8.18
N LEU A 195 1.35 2.92 8.38
CA LEU A 195 1.77 4.29 8.09
C LEU A 195 1.73 4.59 6.58
N PRO A 196 2.30 3.76 5.69
CA PRO A 196 2.14 3.94 4.23
C PRO A 196 0.70 3.98 3.74
N GLN A 197 -0.18 3.15 4.31
CA GLN A 197 -1.59 3.09 3.92
C GLN A 197 -2.32 4.42 4.07
N VAL A 198 -1.94 5.21 5.08
CA VAL A 198 -2.54 6.54 5.32
C VAL A 198 -1.78 7.62 4.55
N LEU A 199 -0.45 7.59 4.59
CA LEU A 199 0.38 8.63 4.00
C LEU A 199 0.32 8.65 2.47
N ALA A 200 0.33 7.48 1.82
CA ALA A 200 0.32 7.39 0.37
C ALA A 200 -0.89 8.13 -0.24
N PRO A 201 -2.16 7.78 0.08
CA PRO A 201 -3.30 8.50 -0.48
C PRO A 201 -3.35 9.97 -0.03
N ALA A 202 -3.01 10.27 1.22
CA ALA A 202 -3.06 11.64 1.74
C ALA A 202 -2.12 12.60 0.98
N ILE A 203 -0.92 12.13 0.65
CA ILE A 203 0.06 12.93 -0.11
C ILE A 203 -0.29 12.91 -1.59
N LEU A 204 -0.54 11.74 -2.16
CA LEU A 204 -0.68 11.56 -3.61
C LEU A 204 -1.97 12.14 -4.18
N ALA A 205 -3.05 12.24 -3.40
CA ALA A 205 -4.32 12.79 -3.89
C ALA A 205 -4.19 14.26 -4.31
N GLY A 206 -3.42 15.06 -3.57
CA GLY A 206 -3.14 16.46 -3.92
C GLY A 206 -2.37 16.58 -5.23
N PHE A 207 -1.32 15.76 -5.41
CA PHE A 207 -0.55 15.71 -6.66
C PHE A 207 -1.39 15.23 -7.84
N LEU A 208 -2.22 14.21 -7.66
CA LEU A 208 -3.14 13.72 -8.70
C LEU A 208 -4.05 14.83 -9.20
N HIS A 209 -4.68 15.57 -8.28
CA HIS A 209 -5.58 16.67 -8.62
C HIS A 209 -4.83 17.80 -9.33
N TYR A 210 -3.73 18.29 -8.75
CA TYR A 210 -2.92 19.37 -9.29
C TYR A 210 -2.38 19.08 -10.70
N LEU A 211 -1.93 17.85 -10.95
CA LEU A 211 -1.35 17.46 -12.25
C LEU A 211 -2.39 17.11 -13.32
N ASN A 212 -3.61 16.76 -12.92
CA ASN A 212 -4.71 16.54 -13.87
C ASN A 212 -5.43 17.83 -14.27
N GLU A 213 -5.35 18.90 -13.47
CA GLU A 213 -5.91 20.20 -13.84
C GLU A 213 -5.13 20.84 -15.01
N PRO A 214 -5.81 21.35 -16.05
CA PRO A 214 -5.15 22.04 -17.16
C PRO A 214 -4.50 23.36 -16.71
N GLY A 215 -3.31 23.67 -17.25
CA GLY A 215 -2.69 25.01 -17.12
C GLY A 215 -1.47 25.11 -16.19
N HIS A 216 -1.08 24.04 -15.53
CA HIS A 216 0.17 23.94 -14.78
C HIS A 216 1.30 23.37 -15.65
N GLN A 217 2.55 23.68 -15.34
CA GLN A 217 3.72 23.05 -15.95
C GLN A 217 4.61 22.47 -14.86
N LEU A 218 4.92 21.18 -14.97
CA LEU A 218 5.86 20.51 -14.09
C LEU A 218 7.04 20.01 -14.93
N ILE A 219 8.23 20.55 -14.69
CA ILE A 219 9.48 20.14 -15.37
C ILE A 219 9.32 20.14 -16.91
N GLY A 220 8.73 21.21 -17.46
CA GLY A 220 8.53 21.36 -18.91
C GLY A 220 7.43 20.49 -19.54
N VAL A 221 6.71 19.69 -18.74
CA VAL A 221 5.54 18.94 -19.19
C VAL A 221 4.28 19.70 -18.76
N ALA A 222 3.40 20.01 -19.72
CA ALA A 222 2.11 20.62 -19.45
C ALA A 222 1.19 19.63 -18.71
N SER A 223 0.49 20.13 -17.68
CA SER A 223 -0.51 19.38 -16.92
C SER A 223 -1.75 19.09 -17.77
N GLY A 224 -2.51 18.07 -17.37
CA GLY A 224 -3.63 17.51 -18.14
C GLY A 224 -3.26 16.22 -18.88
N ASN A 225 -4.19 15.69 -19.69
CA ASN A 225 -4.04 14.41 -20.42
C ASN A 225 -3.63 13.22 -19.52
N ASP A 226 -4.32 13.08 -18.38
CA ASP A 226 -4.12 12.00 -17.41
C ASP A 226 -2.72 11.95 -16.74
N LEU A 227 -1.96 13.06 -16.77
CA LEU A 227 -0.62 13.15 -16.20
C LEU A 227 -0.58 12.81 -14.70
N GLY A 228 -1.61 13.19 -13.95
CA GLY A 228 -1.72 12.84 -12.54
C GLY A 228 -1.77 11.33 -12.34
N PHE A 229 -2.52 10.58 -13.17
CA PHE A 229 -2.53 9.12 -13.08
C PHE A 229 -1.19 8.50 -13.48
N ARG A 230 -0.49 9.07 -14.46
CA ARG A 230 0.87 8.66 -14.79
C ARG A 230 1.82 8.90 -13.62
N PHE A 231 1.70 10.03 -12.93
CA PHE A 231 2.49 10.29 -11.72
C PHE A 231 2.20 9.25 -10.62
N ILE A 232 0.92 8.94 -10.40
CA ILE A 232 0.50 7.90 -9.45
C ILE A 232 1.14 6.55 -9.78
N PHE A 233 0.97 6.04 -11.01
CA PHE A 233 1.55 4.76 -11.40
C PHE A 233 3.09 4.78 -11.44
N GLY A 234 3.69 5.90 -11.85
CA GLY A 234 5.14 6.08 -11.80
C GLY A 234 5.68 6.01 -10.38
N SER A 235 5.01 6.66 -9.42
CA SER A 235 5.38 6.59 -8.00
C SER A 235 5.26 5.16 -7.47
N ALA A 236 4.18 4.45 -7.82
CA ALA A 236 4.00 3.07 -7.40
C ALA A 236 5.08 2.14 -7.97
N ALA A 237 5.41 2.27 -9.26
CA ALA A 237 6.49 1.52 -9.89
C ALA A 237 7.84 1.80 -9.21
N LEU A 238 8.14 3.07 -8.90
CA LEU A 238 9.33 3.46 -8.16
C LEU A 238 9.39 2.78 -6.79
N TRP A 239 8.29 2.80 -6.02
CA TRP A 239 8.24 2.17 -4.71
C TRP A 239 8.44 0.65 -4.77
N PHE A 240 7.84 -0.03 -5.74
CA PHE A 240 8.07 -1.47 -5.93
C PHE A 240 9.51 -1.78 -6.33
N ILE A 241 10.12 -0.98 -7.23
CA ILE A 241 11.52 -1.16 -7.63
C ILE A 241 12.45 -0.93 -6.43
N LEU A 242 12.24 0.14 -5.67
CA LEU A 242 13.03 0.42 -4.47
C LEU A 242 12.87 -0.68 -3.43
N GLY A 243 11.64 -1.13 -3.16
CA GLY A 243 11.38 -2.25 -2.26
C GLY A 243 12.11 -3.52 -2.71
N THR A 244 12.04 -3.85 -4.00
CA THR A 244 12.75 -4.97 -4.62
C THR A 244 14.28 -4.86 -4.41
N VAL A 245 14.87 -3.69 -4.67
CA VAL A 245 16.31 -3.47 -4.45
C VAL A 245 16.68 -3.61 -2.97
N MET A 246 15.86 -3.09 -2.05
CA MET A 246 16.13 -3.09 -0.60
C MET A 246 16.14 -4.50 0.00
N VAL A 247 15.36 -5.45 -0.53
CA VAL A 247 15.35 -6.85 -0.08
C VAL A 247 16.76 -7.48 -0.12
N SER A 248 17.60 -7.08 -1.08
CA SER A 248 18.96 -7.62 -1.24
C SER A 248 19.86 -7.30 -0.05
N ARG A 249 19.52 -6.25 0.71
CA ARG A 249 20.31 -5.75 1.83
C ARG A 249 20.07 -6.52 3.12
N ILE A 250 18.95 -7.24 3.21
CA ILE A 250 18.71 -8.21 4.27
C ILE A 250 19.79 -9.30 4.11
N ARG A 251 20.50 -9.71 5.17
CA ARG A 251 21.57 -10.74 5.08
C ARG A 251 21.20 -12.04 5.78
N GLY A 252 20.44 -11.98 6.87
CA GLY A 252 20.11 -13.13 7.72
C GLY A 252 19.11 -14.15 7.18
N VAL A 253 18.54 -13.94 5.99
CA VAL A 253 17.53 -14.84 5.38
C VAL A 253 17.94 -15.18 3.94
N ARG A 254 17.45 -16.25 3.33
CA ARG A 254 17.71 -16.55 1.91
C ARG A 254 16.54 -16.15 1.01
#